data_AF-A0A8H3JAS8-F1
#
_entry.id   AF-A0A8H3JAS8-F1
#
_cell.length_a   1.000
_cell.length_b   1.000
_cell.length_c   1.000
_cell.angle_alpha   90.00
_cell.angle_beta   90.00
_cell.angle_gamma   90.00
#
_symmetry.space_group_name_H-M   'P 1'
#
loop_
_entity.id
_entity.type
_entity.pdbx_description
1 polymer ?
#
loop_
_entity_poly.entity_id
_entity_poly.type
_entity_poly.pdbx_seq_one_letter_code
_entity_poly.pdbx_strand_id
1 'polypeptide(L)'
;MARFLFAASTQADAQGPPTCAHPGIVTALYLSLLTLITLFLYMVAELSALQQIINALTGLNGLPAVIVECAVTTIYTSLGGFRISFVTDNIQGAMVVGLVILAVITVGVETEIDKSLVDSSGLLKSSLLGWQLIYILPVAVLTNDFFISGFWMRTFASKTDKDLVIGTSIATVAVTFILGLVGAAGLLAAWTGAWPGNPPQDGDIAFFLLLEQLPSWVVSIILVMVVSLSTAAFDSFQSAMVSTGSNDLFRNKLNLWWIRFAVILIIFPVVVVALKSPDILQVYLISDLVSASSIPVLVIGLSDACYWWRGFEVVVGGLGGLLTVFIFGTIYFGNAHEGAYLLLLENGLYADDWSAFGAFVAAPVGGLLWGGGAFALRVGFQWIRAKRKGHRFDAFDRPPPTQPPSYRGGAQSVDGDREEHESPEEPEEPQERVAPISISPRRGKFF
;
A
#
# COMPACT_ATOMS: atom_id res chain seq x y z
N MET A 1 2.45 6.63 -8.82
CA MET A 1 3.46 6.15 -7.85
C MET A 1 4.60 5.42 -8.54
N ALA A 2 4.38 4.29 -9.23
CA ALA A 2 5.47 3.58 -9.90
C ALA A 2 6.12 4.36 -11.03
N ARG A 3 5.45 5.22 -11.79
CA ARG A 3 6.14 6.16 -12.70
C ARG A 3 7.01 7.18 -11.95
N PHE A 4 6.69 7.53 -10.70
CA PHE A 4 7.46 8.46 -9.86
C PHE A 4 8.64 7.75 -9.18
N LEU A 5 8.43 6.51 -8.72
CA LEU A 5 9.44 5.61 -8.15
C LEU A 5 10.38 5.04 -9.24
N PHE A 6 9.85 4.71 -10.44
CA PHE A 6 10.64 4.37 -11.63
C PHE A 6 11.34 5.60 -12.22
N ALA A 7 10.69 6.77 -12.34
CA ALA A 7 11.37 7.97 -12.87
C ALA A 7 12.43 8.53 -11.93
N ALA A 8 12.34 8.28 -10.61
CA ALA A 8 13.41 8.60 -9.66
C ALA A 8 14.66 7.70 -9.86
N SER A 9 14.45 6.45 -10.30
CA SER A 9 15.49 5.43 -10.42
C SER A 9 16.10 5.26 -11.81
N THR A 10 15.39 5.56 -12.91
CA THR A 10 15.86 5.18 -14.27
C THR A 10 16.73 6.17 -15.03
N GLN A 11 16.88 7.45 -14.66
CA GLN A 11 17.61 8.39 -15.53
C GLN A 11 18.47 9.44 -14.79
N ALA A 12 19.58 9.00 -14.20
CA ALA A 12 20.66 9.91 -13.77
C ALA A 12 21.98 9.73 -14.55
N ASP A 13 21.97 8.98 -15.66
CA ASP A 13 23.13 8.89 -16.57
C ASP A 13 23.00 9.80 -17.81
N ALA A 14 21.88 10.52 -17.97
CA ALA A 14 21.73 11.52 -19.01
C ALA A 14 21.94 12.94 -18.43
N GLN A 15 23.07 13.56 -18.76
CA GLN A 15 23.32 14.99 -18.55
C GLN A 15 22.28 15.80 -19.34
N GLY A 16 21.18 16.21 -18.71
CA GLY A 16 20.14 17.06 -19.29
C GLY A 16 19.51 17.98 -18.25
N PRO A 17 18.92 19.12 -18.64
CA PRO A 17 18.32 20.08 -17.72
C PRO A 17 17.11 19.46 -16.98
N PRO A 18 16.82 19.91 -15.74
CA PRO A 18 15.81 19.28 -14.88
C PRO A 18 14.39 19.45 -15.45
N THR A 19 13.73 18.34 -15.79
CA THR A 19 12.36 18.28 -16.32
C THR A 19 11.33 17.83 -15.26
N CYS A 20 10.06 18.21 -15.44
CA CYS A 20 9.01 18.20 -14.41
C CYS A 20 8.50 16.83 -13.90
N ALA A 21 8.98 15.68 -14.41
CA ALA A 21 8.55 14.37 -13.90
C ALA A 21 9.39 13.89 -12.71
N HIS A 22 10.43 14.64 -12.33
CA HIS A 22 11.33 14.24 -11.26
C HIS A 22 10.89 14.86 -9.93
N PRO A 23 10.43 14.05 -8.95
CA PRO A 23 10.53 14.50 -7.56
C PRO A 23 11.94 14.99 -7.33
N GLY A 24 12.09 16.19 -6.77
CA GLY A 24 13.39 16.61 -6.26
C GLY A 24 13.90 15.52 -5.30
N ILE A 25 15.22 15.37 -5.18
CA ILE A 25 15.85 14.33 -4.35
C ILE A 25 15.22 14.28 -2.95
N VAL A 26 14.89 15.45 -2.38
CA VAL A 26 14.21 15.58 -1.08
C VAL A 26 12.84 14.89 -1.05
N THR A 27 12.03 15.07 -2.09
CA THR A 27 10.69 14.45 -2.18
C THR A 27 10.78 12.94 -2.36
N ALA A 28 11.75 12.48 -3.17
CA ALA A 28 11.98 11.04 -3.33
C ALA A 28 12.39 10.41 -1.99
N LEU A 29 13.37 10.99 -1.29
CA LEU A 29 13.80 10.53 0.03
C LEU A 29 12.67 10.58 1.07
N TYR A 30 11.85 11.65 1.05
CA TYR A 30 10.68 11.77 1.92
C TYR A 30 9.69 10.63 1.69
N LEU A 31 9.28 10.40 0.45
CA LEU A 31 8.32 9.35 0.12
C LEU A 31 8.87 7.95 0.43
N SER A 32 10.15 7.70 0.14
CA SER A 32 10.77 6.42 0.46
C SER A 32 10.91 6.20 1.96
N LEU A 33 11.18 7.25 2.74
CA LEU A 33 11.16 7.17 4.20
C LEU A 33 9.76 6.81 4.71
N LEU A 34 8.71 7.47 4.19
CA LEU A 34 7.32 7.14 4.55
C LEU A 34 6.99 5.68 4.22
N THR A 35 7.31 5.24 3.00
CA THR A 35 7.13 3.84 2.59
C THR A 35 7.84 2.86 3.53
N LEU A 36 9.10 3.13 3.89
CA LEU A 36 9.87 2.26 4.78
C LEU A 36 9.29 2.21 6.19
N ILE A 37 8.82 3.35 6.72
CA ILE A 37 8.14 3.41 8.02
C ILE A 37 6.83 2.62 7.97
N THR A 38 6.01 2.82 6.94
CA THR A 38 4.76 2.07 6.74
C THR A 38 5.02 0.57 6.70
N LEU A 39 5.96 0.11 5.88
CA LEU A 39 6.31 -1.32 5.79
C LEU A 39 6.84 -1.85 7.12
N PHE A 40 7.63 -1.06 7.86
CA PHE A 40 8.10 -1.44 9.19
C PHE A 40 6.95 -1.63 10.18
N LEU A 41 6.03 -0.66 10.27
CA LEU A 41 4.87 -0.73 11.17
C LEU A 41 3.92 -1.88 10.78
N TYR A 42 3.72 -2.11 9.49
CA TYR A 42 2.92 -3.23 9.00
C TYR A 42 3.53 -4.59 9.38
N MET A 43 4.85 -4.76 9.24
CA MET A 43 5.53 -5.96 9.71
C MET A 43 5.41 -6.14 11.23
N VAL A 44 5.49 -5.06 12.01
CA VAL A 44 5.30 -5.10 13.47
C VAL A 44 3.89 -5.56 13.82
N ALA A 45 2.88 -4.96 13.17
CA ALA A 45 1.48 -5.27 13.38
C ALA A 45 1.16 -6.73 13.01
N GLU A 46 1.68 -7.21 11.87
CA GLU A 46 1.48 -8.58 11.41
C GLU A 46 2.05 -9.62 12.40
N LEU A 47 3.30 -9.44 12.83
CA LEU A 47 3.93 -10.37 13.78
C LEU A 47 3.28 -10.32 15.17
N SER A 48 2.80 -9.14 15.60
CA SER A 48 2.04 -9.01 16.86
C SER A 48 0.70 -9.74 16.74
N ALA A 49 -0.04 -9.55 15.63
CA ALA A 49 -1.29 -10.25 15.36
C ALA A 49 -1.12 -11.76 15.40
N LEU A 50 -0.12 -12.29 14.68
CA LEU A 50 0.18 -13.72 14.70
C LEU A 50 0.44 -14.24 16.12
N GLN A 51 1.24 -13.52 16.90
CA GLN A 51 1.53 -13.92 18.29
C GLN A 51 0.26 -13.96 19.13
N GLN A 52 -0.58 -12.92 19.05
CA GLN A 52 -1.81 -12.81 19.82
C GLN A 52 -2.80 -13.92 19.45
N ILE A 53 -2.94 -14.22 18.15
CA ILE A 53 -3.79 -15.30 17.66
C ILE A 53 -3.31 -16.65 18.19
N ILE A 54 -2.01 -16.94 18.13
CA ILE A 54 -1.46 -18.22 18.62
C ILE A 54 -1.63 -18.36 20.13
N ASN A 55 -1.36 -17.28 20.89
CA ASN A 55 -1.57 -17.25 22.33
C ASN A 55 -3.03 -17.55 22.67
N ALA A 56 -3.97 -16.88 22.01
CA ALA A 56 -5.39 -17.02 22.26
C ALA A 56 -5.91 -18.43 21.92
N LEU A 57 -5.51 -18.98 20.77
CA LEU A 57 -6.05 -20.25 20.28
C LEU A 57 -5.39 -21.50 20.86
N THR A 58 -4.16 -21.40 21.38
CA THR A 58 -3.42 -22.57 21.90
C THR A 58 -3.11 -22.48 23.38
N GLY A 59 -3.20 -21.30 24.01
CA GLY A 59 -2.70 -21.03 25.35
C GLY A 59 -1.17 -21.13 25.47
N LEU A 60 -0.45 -21.38 24.38
CA LEU A 60 1.01 -21.46 24.33
C LEU A 60 1.61 -20.09 24.04
N ASN A 61 2.87 -19.89 24.43
CA ASN A 61 3.61 -18.71 24.02
C ASN A 61 3.84 -18.73 22.49
N GLY A 62 3.31 -17.74 21.77
CA GLY A 62 3.40 -17.59 20.32
C GLY A 62 4.76 -17.10 19.81
N LEU A 63 5.68 -16.68 20.70
CA LEU A 63 7.03 -16.24 20.33
C LEU A 63 7.81 -17.24 19.44
N PRO A 64 7.84 -18.56 19.75
CA PRO A 64 8.56 -19.53 18.91
C PRO A 64 7.96 -19.60 17.50
N ALA A 65 6.64 -19.49 17.37
CA ALA A 65 5.98 -19.51 16.07
C ALA A 65 6.33 -18.27 15.24
N VAL A 66 6.31 -17.08 15.86
CA VAL A 66 6.77 -15.82 15.23
C VAL A 66 8.22 -15.94 14.75
N ILE A 67 9.12 -16.49 15.58
CA ILE A 67 10.54 -16.67 15.22
C ILE A 67 10.68 -17.64 14.04
N VAL A 68 9.98 -18.78 14.07
CA VAL A 68 10.03 -19.78 13.00
C VAL A 68 9.48 -19.20 11.70
N GLU A 69 8.33 -18.53 11.75
CA GLU A 69 7.76 -17.86 10.58
C GLU A 69 8.74 -16.84 10.00
N CYS A 70 9.27 -15.94 10.84
CA CYS A 70 10.25 -14.95 10.42
C CYS A 70 11.49 -15.59 9.79
N ALA A 71 12.02 -16.66 10.37
CA ALA A 71 13.19 -17.34 9.85
C ALA A 71 12.91 -17.97 8.49
N VAL A 72 11.81 -18.73 8.36
CA VAL A 72 11.43 -19.43 7.13
C VAL A 72 11.14 -18.44 6.00
N THR A 73 10.29 -17.44 6.26
CA THR A 73 9.95 -16.36 5.31
C THR A 73 11.19 -15.63 4.80
N THR A 74 12.06 -15.25 5.72
CA THR A 74 13.30 -14.55 5.38
C THR A 74 14.23 -15.41 4.53
N ILE A 75 14.36 -16.71 4.83
CA ILE A 75 15.23 -17.61 4.06
C ILE A 75 14.75 -17.71 2.61
N TYR A 76 13.49 -18.07 2.36
CA TYR A 76 13.05 -18.25 0.98
C TYR A 76 12.94 -16.92 0.22
N THR A 77 12.59 -15.83 0.91
CA THR A 77 12.48 -14.49 0.29
C THR A 77 13.85 -13.91 -0.03
N SER A 78 14.83 -14.09 0.86
CA SER A 78 16.21 -13.63 0.61
C SER A 78 16.92 -14.43 -0.48
N LEU A 79 16.55 -15.68 -0.72
CA LEU A 79 17.09 -16.50 -1.81
C LEU A 79 16.38 -16.19 -3.14
N GLY A 80 15.05 -16.10 -3.11
CA GLY A 80 14.20 -16.00 -4.29
C GLY A 80 13.85 -14.61 -4.80
N GLY A 81 13.86 -13.64 -3.90
CA GLY A 81 13.26 -12.33 -4.14
C GLY A 81 11.77 -12.41 -4.52
N PHE A 82 11.29 -11.35 -5.16
CA PHE A 82 9.89 -11.16 -5.53
C PHE A 82 9.28 -12.31 -6.35
N ARG A 83 10.07 -13.01 -7.19
CA ARG A 83 9.53 -14.12 -8.00
C ARG A 83 9.11 -15.32 -7.16
N ILE A 84 9.83 -15.64 -6.08
CA ILE A 84 9.44 -16.75 -5.20
C ILE A 84 8.24 -16.37 -4.37
N SER A 85 8.22 -15.17 -3.77
CA SER A 85 7.05 -14.61 -3.07
C SER A 85 5.80 -14.62 -3.97
N PHE A 86 5.94 -14.25 -5.24
CA PHE A 86 4.82 -14.29 -6.19
C PHE A 86 4.31 -15.71 -6.49
N VAL A 87 5.18 -16.72 -6.48
CA VAL A 87 4.78 -18.12 -6.68
C VAL A 87 4.14 -18.71 -5.42
N THR A 88 4.70 -18.41 -4.24
CA THR A 88 4.13 -18.84 -2.95
C THR A 88 2.75 -18.23 -2.74
N ASP A 89 2.56 -16.95 -3.07
CA ASP A 89 1.28 -16.25 -3.04
C ASP A 89 0.18 -16.96 -3.84
N ASN A 90 0.49 -17.47 -5.05
CA ASN A 90 -0.50 -18.16 -5.88
C ASN A 90 -0.97 -19.47 -5.24
N ILE A 91 -0.04 -20.22 -4.64
CA ILE A 91 -0.35 -21.49 -3.97
C ILE A 91 -1.11 -21.22 -2.67
N GLN A 92 -0.61 -20.27 -1.86
CA GLN A 92 -1.24 -19.86 -0.60
C GLN A 92 -2.61 -19.24 -0.83
N GLY A 93 -2.78 -18.42 -1.86
CA GLY A 93 -4.07 -17.82 -2.20
C GLY A 93 -5.13 -18.86 -2.50
N ALA A 94 -4.81 -19.88 -3.31
CA ALA A 94 -5.74 -20.97 -3.60
C ALA A 94 -6.07 -21.78 -2.33
N MET A 95 -5.06 -22.08 -1.52
CA MET A 95 -5.23 -22.79 -0.25
C MET A 95 -6.10 -22.00 0.73
N VAL A 96 -5.83 -20.71 0.92
CA VAL A 96 -6.57 -19.81 1.82
C VAL A 96 -8.03 -19.71 1.39
N VAL A 97 -8.34 -19.58 0.10
CA VAL A 97 -9.74 -19.59 -0.37
C VAL A 97 -10.45 -20.88 0.07
N GLY A 98 -9.79 -22.04 -0.06
CA GLY A 98 -10.33 -23.31 0.43
C GLY A 98 -10.52 -23.33 1.94
N LEU A 99 -9.54 -22.82 2.70
CA LEU A 99 -9.60 -22.77 4.17
C LEU A 99 -10.69 -21.80 4.66
N VAL A 100 -10.90 -20.67 3.99
CA VAL A 100 -11.98 -19.72 4.31
C VAL A 100 -13.35 -20.37 4.07
N ILE A 101 -13.55 -21.03 2.92
CA ILE A 101 -14.81 -21.73 2.64
C ILE A 101 -15.08 -22.78 3.72
N LEU A 102 -14.06 -23.56 4.07
CA LEU A 102 -14.17 -24.58 5.11
C LEU A 102 -14.51 -23.94 6.48
N ALA A 103 -13.78 -22.90 6.87
CA ALA A 103 -14.02 -22.18 8.12
C ALA A 103 -15.45 -21.62 8.18
N VAL A 104 -15.96 -21.06 7.10
CA VAL A 104 -17.32 -20.50 7.04
C VAL A 104 -18.38 -21.59 7.20
N ILE A 105 -18.24 -22.71 6.49
CA ILE A 105 -19.16 -23.85 6.62
C ILE A 105 -19.13 -24.38 8.05
N THR A 106 -17.94 -24.55 8.61
CA THR A 106 -17.77 -25.11 9.95
C THR A 106 -18.30 -24.19 11.03
N VAL A 107 -17.97 -22.89 10.99
CA VAL A 107 -18.55 -21.90 11.91
C VAL A 107 -20.06 -21.88 11.76
N GLY A 108 -20.60 -21.87 10.53
CA GLY A 108 -22.05 -21.87 10.30
C GLY A 108 -22.79 -23.13 10.80
N VAL A 109 -22.11 -24.28 10.90
CA VAL A 109 -22.69 -25.54 11.40
C VAL A 109 -22.54 -25.70 12.90
N GLU A 110 -21.38 -25.35 13.45
CA GLU A 110 -21.04 -25.56 14.87
C GLU A 110 -21.52 -24.42 15.78
N THR A 111 -21.80 -23.24 15.21
CA THR A 111 -22.20 -22.06 16.00
C THR A 111 -23.71 -22.04 16.25
N GLU A 112 -24.12 -22.16 17.51
CA GLU A 112 -25.52 -21.99 17.92
C GLU A 112 -25.82 -20.52 18.22
N ILE A 113 -26.68 -19.91 17.40
CA ILE A 113 -27.06 -18.49 17.53
C ILE A 113 -28.29 -18.37 18.44
N ASP A 114 -28.17 -17.60 19.52
CA ASP A 114 -29.33 -17.19 20.31
C ASP A 114 -30.01 -15.96 19.67
N LYS A 115 -31.19 -16.20 19.10
CA LYS A 115 -31.99 -15.14 18.44
C LYS A 115 -32.41 -14.01 19.39
N SER A 116 -32.47 -14.26 20.70
CA SER A 116 -32.79 -13.21 21.68
C SER A 116 -31.63 -12.23 21.88
N LEU A 117 -30.39 -12.68 21.68
CA LEU A 117 -29.18 -11.84 21.72
C LEU A 117 -29.05 -10.96 20.47
N VAL A 118 -29.61 -11.37 19.34
CA VAL A 118 -29.57 -10.58 18.10
C VAL A 118 -30.22 -9.21 18.29
N ASP A 119 -31.46 -9.17 18.77
CA ASP A 119 -32.20 -7.92 18.95
C ASP A 119 -31.69 -7.09 20.15
N SER A 120 -31.26 -7.77 21.22
CA SER A 120 -30.78 -7.11 22.44
C SER A 120 -29.36 -6.55 22.32
N SER A 121 -28.51 -7.12 21.45
CA SER A 121 -27.14 -6.64 21.21
C SER A 121 -27.08 -5.22 20.66
N GLY A 122 -28.12 -4.77 19.95
CA GLY A 122 -28.14 -3.45 19.32
C GLY A 122 -27.16 -3.28 18.16
N LEU A 123 -26.38 -4.30 17.80
CA LEU A 123 -25.33 -4.24 16.76
C LEU A 123 -25.88 -4.03 15.35
N LEU A 124 -27.15 -4.35 15.13
CA LEU A 124 -27.86 -4.09 13.86
C LEU A 124 -28.41 -2.66 13.77
N LYS A 125 -28.32 -1.87 14.84
CA LYS A 125 -28.76 -0.48 14.85
C LYS A 125 -27.62 0.43 14.38
N SER A 126 -28.01 1.59 13.86
CA SER A 126 -27.04 2.61 13.49
C SER A 126 -26.28 3.11 14.74
N SER A 127 -24.96 3.12 14.65
CA SER A 127 -24.08 3.71 15.66
C SER A 127 -23.32 4.89 15.06
N LEU A 128 -23.01 5.88 15.90
CA LEU A 128 -22.20 7.03 15.49
C LEU A 128 -20.81 6.57 15.01
N LEU A 129 -20.19 5.71 15.81
CA LEU A 129 -18.92 5.06 15.49
C LEU A 129 -18.98 4.35 14.12
N GLY A 130 -20.06 3.61 13.81
CA GLY A 130 -20.22 2.95 12.52
C GLY A 130 -20.15 3.93 11.34
N TRP A 131 -20.79 5.11 11.46
CA TRP A 131 -20.70 6.16 10.44
C TRP A 131 -19.31 6.79 10.35
N GLN A 132 -18.62 6.98 11.48
CA GLN A 132 -17.23 7.46 11.48
C GLN A 132 -16.30 6.46 10.78
N LEU A 133 -16.44 5.16 11.06
CA LEU A 133 -15.65 4.08 10.46
C LEU A 133 -15.85 3.95 8.95
N ILE A 134 -17.07 4.16 8.44
CA ILE A 134 -17.37 4.19 7.00
C ILE A 134 -16.54 5.26 6.28
N TYR A 135 -16.13 6.33 6.96
CA TYR A 135 -15.22 7.32 6.40
C TYR A 135 -13.75 6.99 6.69
N ILE A 136 -13.41 6.71 7.96
CA ILE A 136 -12.03 6.52 8.42
C ILE A 136 -11.37 5.37 7.67
N LEU A 137 -11.99 4.18 7.64
CA LEU A 137 -11.34 2.97 7.11
C LEU A 137 -11.08 3.07 5.60
N PRO A 138 -12.02 3.53 4.75
CA PRO A 138 -11.70 3.71 3.33
C PRO A 138 -10.60 4.73 3.07
N VAL A 139 -10.56 5.84 3.81
CA VAL A 139 -9.48 6.84 3.66
C VAL A 139 -8.14 6.27 4.11
N ALA A 140 -8.11 5.62 5.26
CA ALA A 140 -6.94 4.95 5.83
C ALA A 140 -6.36 3.92 4.86
N VAL A 141 -7.16 2.90 4.50
CA VAL A 141 -6.74 1.79 3.64
C VAL A 141 -6.35 2.29 2.24
N LEU A 142 -7.19 3.11 1.60
CA LEU A 142 -6.91 3.60 0.25
C LEU A 142 -5.61 4.39 0.19
N THR A 143 -5.36 5.26 1.16
CA THR A 143 -4.14 6.07 1.15
C THR A 143 -2.92 5.23 1.50
N ASN A 144 -3.01 4.32 2.46
CA ASN A 144 -1.90 3.47 2.82
C ASN A 144 -1.48 2.51 1.68
N ASP A 145 -2.45 1.99 0.90
CA ASP A 145 -2.18 1.12 -0.26
C ASP A 145 -1.26 1.77 -1.31
N PHE A 146 -1.18 3.10 -1.37
CA PHE A 146 -0.23 3.78 -2.26
C PHE A 146 1.23 3.51 -1.87
N PHE A 147 1.53 3.38 -0.58
CA PHE A 147 2.90 3.16 -0.08
C PHE A 147 3.35 1.70 -0.21
N ILE A 148 2.42 0.76 -0.28
CA ILE A 148 2.76 -0.67 -0.39
C ILE A 148 3.19 -0.98 -1.84
N SER A 149 4.50 -0.89 -2.10
CA SER A 149 5.08 -1.13 -3.42
C SER A 149 4.79 -2.54 -3.97
N GLY A 150 4.49 -3.51 -3.10
CA GLY A 150 4.05 -4.85 -3.43
C GLY A 150 2.83 -4.89 -4.38
N PHE A 151 1.81 -4.07 -4.13
CA PHE A 151 0.62 -4.04 -4.99
C PHE A 151 0.94 -3.50 -6.38
N TRP A 152 1.72 -2.42 -6.43
CA TRP A 152 2.17 -1.83 -7.70
C TRP A 152 2.98 -2.82 -8.53
N MET A 153 3.92 -3.56 -7.92
CA MET A 153 4.71 -4.57 -8.63
C MET A 153 3.83 -5.62 -9.32
N ARG A 154 2.74 -6.05 -8.65
CA ARG A 154 1.77 -7.00 -9.23
C ARG A 154 0.93 -6.36 -10.33
N THR A 155 0.50 -5.11 -10.16
CA THR A 155 -0.21 -4.35 -11.21
C THR A 155 0.63 -4.23 -12.48
N PHE A 156 1.92 -3.89 -12.37
CA PHE A 156 2.82 -3.75 -13.53
C PHE A 156 3.32 -5.08 -14.11
N ALA A 157 3.21 -6.18 -13.36
CA ALA A 157 3.47 -7.52 -13.87
C ALA A 157 2.31 -8.09 -14.70
N SER A 158 1.16 -7.41 -14.75
CA SER A 158 0.03 -7.84 -15.57
C SER A 158 0.37 -7.82 -17.06
N LYS A 159 -0.14 -8.82 -17.79
CA LYS A 159 0.17 -9.00 -19.22
C LYS A 159 -0.53 -7.95 -20.09
N THR A 160 -1.76 -7.59 -19.74
CA THR A 160 -2.57 -6.59 -20.45
C THR A 160 -3.45 -5.82 -19.48
N ASP A 161 -3.87 -4.61 -19.87
CA ASP A 161 -4.84 -3.80 -19.11
C ASP A 161 -6.16 -4.55 -18.88
N LYS A 162 -6.57 -5.37 -19.86
CA LYS A 162 -7.77 -6.21 -19.74
C LYS A 162 -7.61 -7.24 -18.62
N ASP A 163 -6.46 -7.93 -18.58
CA ASP A 163 -6.17 -8.92 -17.55
C ASP A 163 -6.10 -8.26 -16.16
N LEU A 164 -5.56 -7.04 -16.08
CA LEU A 164 -5.53 -6.25 -14.85
C LEU A 164 -6.93 -5.92 -14.33
N VAL A 165 -7.83 -5.43 -15.19
CA VAL A 165 -9.20 -5.10 -14.79
C VAL A 165 -9.96 -6.34 -14.34
N ILE A 166 -9.83 -7.46 -15.07
CA ILE A 166 -10.48 -8.72 -14.71
C ILE A 166 -9.95 -9.22 -13.36
N GLY A 167 -8.62 -9.28 -13.19
CA GLY A 167 -8.00 -9.74 -11.95
C GLY A 167 -8.39 -8.89 -10.74
N THR A 168 -8.34 -7.56 -10.89
CA THR A 168 -8.76 -6.62 -9.84
C THR A 168 -10.25 -6.76 -9.51
N SER A 169 -11.11 -6.97 -10.50
CA SER A 169 -12.55 -7.13 -10.28
C SER A 169 -12.86 -8.42 -9.51
N ILE A 170 -12.22 -9.54 -9.87
CA ILE A 170 -12.36 -10.81 -9.16
C ILE A 170 -11.85 -10.67 -7.72
N ALA A 171 -10.67 -10.06 -7.54
CA ALA A 171 -10.08 -9.83 -6.22
C ALA A 171 -11.00 -8.96 -5.35
N THR A 172 -11.60 -7.91 -5.91
CA THR A 172 -12.53 -7.03 -5.17
C THR A 172 -13.73 -7.81 -4.64
N VAL A 173 -14.35 -8.65 -5.48
CA VAL A 173 -15.49 -9.47 -5.08
C VAL A 173 -15.08 -10.48 -4.00
N ALA A 174 -13.97 -11.20 -4.21
CA ALA A 174 -13.48 -12.19 -3.25
C ALA A 174 -13.15 -11.56 -1.89
N VAL A 175 -12.40 -10.46 -1.87
CA VAL A 175 -12.04 -9.73 -0.65
C VAL A 175 -13.28 -9.19 0.06
N THR A 176 -14.28 -8.67 -0.68
CA THR A 176 -15.55 -8.20 -0.09
C THR A 176 -16.25 -9.32 0.66
N PHE A 177 -16.35 -10.52 0.07
CA PHE A 177 -16.96 -11.66 0.76
C PHE A 177 -16.14 -12.14 1.95
N ILE A 178 -14.82 -12.28 1.80
CA ILE A 178 -13.94 -12.75 2.87
C ILE A 178 -14.00 -11.78 4.06
N LEU A 179 -13.82 -10.47 3.83
CA LEU A 179 -13.88 -9.47 4.90
C LEU A 179 -15.28 -9.36 5.51
N GLY A 180 -16.33 -9.47 4.71
CA GLY A 180 -17.71 -9.50 5.22
C GLY A 180 -17.96 -10.70 6.14
N LEU A 181 -17.42 -11.87 5.80
CA LEU A 181 -17.55 -13.09 6.61
C LEU A 181 -16.72 -13.03 7.89
N VAL A 182 -15.45 -12.58 7.79
CA VAL A 182 -14.58 -12.40 8.96
C VAL A 182 -15.16 -11.34 9.90
N GLY A 183 -15.64 -10.21 9.38
CA GLY A 183 -16.31 -9.18 10.17
C GLY A 183 -17.61 -9.66 10.82
N ALA A 184 -18.40 -10.49 10.13
CA ALA A 184 -19.60 -11.09 10.70
C ALA A 184 -19.30 -12.05 11.87
N ALA A 185 -18.09 -12.62 11.94
CA ALA A 185 -17.71 -13.48 13.06
C ALA A 185 -17.70 -12.73 14.40
N GLY A 186 -17.41 -11.42 14.42
CA GLY A 186 -17.56 -10.59 15.62
C GLY A 186 -19.03 -10.43 16.06
N LEU A 187 -19.96 -10.32 15.10
CA LEU A 187 -21.40 -10.31 15.40
C LEU A 187 -21.86 -11.67 15.95
N LEU A 188 -21.39 -12.76 15.34
CA LEU A 188 -21.68 -14.12 15.80
C LEU A 188 -21.15 -14.37 17.22
N ALA A 189 -19.97 -13.85 17.56
CA ALA A 189 -19.44 -13.91 18.92
C ALA A 189 -20.37 -13.25 19.95
N ALA A 190 -20.98 -12.10 19.59
CA ALA A 190 -21.96 -11.45 20.46
C ALA A 190 -23.27 -12.25 20.55
N TRP A 191 -23.75 -12.81 19.43
CA TRP A 191 -25.04 -13.51 19.37
C TRP A 191 -25.02 -14.95 19.88
N THR A 192 -23.83 -15.50 20.11
CA THR A 192 -23.61 -16.78 20.81
C THR A 192 -23.45 -16.60 22.32
N GLY A 193 -23.35 -15.34 22.78
CA GLY A 193 -23.01 -15.01 24.16
C GLY A 193 -21.53 -15.22 24.51
N ALA A 194 -20.67 -15.51 23.52
CA ALA A 194 -19.22 -15.59 23.71
C ALA A 194 -18.62 -14.22 24.12
N TRP A 195 -19.13 -13.15 23.51
CA TRP A 195 -18.77 -11.76 23.80
C TRP A 195 -19.95 -11.02 24.47
N PRO A 196 -19.73 -10.14 25.46
CA PRO A 196 -18.45 -9.57 25.93
C PRO A 196 -17.65 -10.46 26.90
N GLY A 197 -18.11 -11.67 27.22
CA GLY A 197 -17.44 -12.52 28.21
C GLY A 197 -17.65 -12.02 29.65
N ASN A 198 -16.95 -12.64 30.60
CA ASN A 198 -17.01 -12.28 32.02
C ASN A 198 -15.62 -12.41 32.68
N PRO A 199 -14.89 -11.32 32.95
CA PRO A 199 -15.28 -9.90 32.83
C PRO A 199 -15.44 -9.44 31.37
N PRO A 200 -16.15 -8.31 31.12
CA PRO A 200 -16.31 -7.74 29.79
C PRO A 200 -14.94 -7.48 29.12
N GLN A 201 -14.77 -8.01 27.93
CA GLN A 201 -13.58 -7.87 27.10
C GLN A 201 -13.86 -6.93 25.93
N ASP A 202 -12.79 -6.32 25.42
CA ASP A 202 -12.86 -5.43 24.27
C ASP A 202 -13.28 -6.18 22.98
N GLY A 203 -13.78 -5.42 22.01
CA GLY A 203 -14.35 -5.99 20.78
C GLY A 203 -13.32 -6.60 19.83
N ASP A 204 -12.05 -6.21 19.97
CA ASP A 204 -10.91 -6.73 19.21
C ASP A 204 -10.66 -8.23 19.45
N ILE A 205 -11.04 -8.75 20.63
CA ILE A 205 -10.91 -10.18 20.94
C ILE A 205 -12.19 -11.01 20.73
N ALA A 206 -13.30 -10.39 20.31
CA ALA A 206 -14.59 -11.07 20.16
C ALA A 206 -14.50 -12.31 19.26
N PHE A 207 -13.74 -12.24 18.17
CA PHE A 207 -13.50 -13.38 17.29
C PHE A 207 -12.81 -14.54 18.01
N PHE A 208 -11.81 -14.26 18.86
CA PHE A 208 -11.09 -15.29 19.61
C PHE A 208 -11.99 -16.01 20.61
N LEU A 209 -12.86 -15.27 21.30
CA LEU A 209 -13.84 -15.85 22.22
C LEU A 209 -14.81 -16.81 21.51
N LEU A 210 -15.20 -16.48 20.27
CA LEU A 210 -16.00 -17.40 19.45
C LEU A 210 -15.19 -18.67 19.08
N LEU A 211 -13.91 -18.52 18.74
CA LEU A 211 -13.07 -19.65 18.37
C LEU A 211 -12.83 -20.64 19.52
N GLU A 212 -12.81 -20.17 20.78
CA GLU A 212 -12.72 -21.05 21.95
C GLU A 212 -13.92 -22.00 22.09
N GLN A 213 -15.08 -21.64 21.54
CA GLN A 213 -16.28 -22.47 21.56
C GLN A 213 -16.31 -23.52 20.46
N LEU A 214 -15.44 -23.40 19.45
CA LEU A 214 -15.41 -24.30 18.31
C LEU A 214 -14.57 -25.56 18.60
N PRO A 215 -14.86 -26.70 17.94
CA PRO A 215 -14.07 -27.91 18.09
C PRO A 215 -12.59 -27.69 17.70
N SER A 216 -11.67 -28.37 18.40
CA SER A 216 -10.22 -28.16 18.23
C SER A 216 -9.70 -28.39 16.81
N TRP A 217 -10.36 -29.24 16.01
CA TRP A 217 -10.00 -29.47 14.62
C TRP A 217 -10.28 -28.23 13.73
N VAL A 218 -11.31 -27.45 14.06
CA VAL A 218 -11.66 -26.19 13.39
C VAL A 218 -10.62 -25.12 13.70
N VAL A 219 -10.27 -25.00 14.99
CA VAL A 219 -9.22 -24.09 15.46
C VAL A 219 -7.89 -24.39 14.77
N SER A 220 -7.57 -25.67 14.57
CA SER A 220 -6.35 -26.09 13.85
C SER A 220 -6.32 -25.63 12.39
N ILE A 221 -7.45 -25.71 11.68
CA ILE A 221 -7.59 -25.23 10.30
C ILE A 221 -7.40 -23.71 10.24
N ILE A 222 -8.01 -22.99 11.18
CA ILE A 222 -7.91 -21.54 11.27
C ILE A 222 -6.47 -21.10 11.58
N LEU A 223 -5.78 -21.81 12.49
CA LEU A 223 -4.37 -21.56 12.78
C LEU A 223 -3.48 -21.72 11.54
N VAL A 224 -3.68 -22.79 10.76
CA VAL A 224 -2.93 -22.99 9.50
C VAL A 224 -3.21 -21.87 8.50
N MET A 225 -4.47 -21.43 8.42
CA MET A 225 -4.86 -20.32 7.55
C MET A 225 -4.19 -19.01 7.97
N VAL A 226 -4.22 -18.67 9.26
CA VAL A 226 -3.61 -17.45 9.81
C VAL A 226 -2.10 -17.43 9.58
N VAL A 227 -1.40 -18.51 9.91
CA VAL A 227 0.06 -18.62 9.69
C VAL A 227 0.38 -18.48 8.20
N SER A 228 -0.42 -19.09 7.32
CA SER A 228 -0.21 -18.98 5.88
C SER A 228 -0.44 -17.56 5.36
N LEU A 229 -1.46 -16.85 5.87
CA LEU A 229 -1.75 -15.46 5.51
C LEU A 229 -0.64 -14.52 5.99
N SER A 230 -0.21 -14.69 7.24
CA SER A 230 0.88 -13.93 7.85
C SER A 230 2.19 -14.12 7.09
N THR A 231 2.52 -15.37 6.75
CA THR A 231 3.69 -15.71 5.92
C THR A 231 3.68 -14.98 4.57
N ALA A 232 2.53 -14.96 3.88
CA ALA A 232 2.37 -14.29 2.58
C ALA A 232 2.48 -12.76 2.68
N ALA A 233 1.84 -12.17 3.71
CA ALA A 233 1.90 -10.74 3.96
C ALA A 233 3.34 -10.31 4.29
N PHE A 234 4.01 -11.06 5.18
CA PHE A 234 5.35 -10.76 5.64
C PHE A 234 6.40 -10.85 4.52
N ASP A 235 6.34 -11.87 3.66
CA ASP A 235 7.26 -11.97 2.51
C ASP A 235 7.07 -10.83 1.49
N SER A 236 5.84 -10.37 1.34
CA SER A 236 5.47 -9.24 0.48
C SER A 236 6.05 -7.95 1.02
N PHE A 237 5.98 -7.73 2.34
CA PHE A 237 6.58 -6.56 3.00
C PHE A 237 8.11 -6.58 2.90
N GLN A 238 8.75 -7.73 3.11
CA GLN A 238 10.20 -7.86 2.93
C GLN A 238 10.63 -7.53 1.50
N SER A 239 9.95 -8.10 0.51
CA SER A 239 10.22 -7.86 -0.91
C SER A 239 10.00 -6.40 -1.29
N ALA A 240 8.93 -5.78 -0.77
CA ALA A 240 8.66 -4.36 -0.93
C ALA A 240 9.76 -3.49 -0.32
N MET A 241 10.24 -3.83 0.89
CA MET A 241 11.30 -3.09 1.58
C MET A 241 12.64 -3.20 0.85
N VAL A 242 13.01 -4.38 0.36
CA VAL A 242 14.22 -4.57 -0.47
C VAL A 242 14.13 -3.75 -1.75
N SER A 243 12.97 -3.74 -2.42
CA SER A 243 12.74 -2.97 -3.64
C SER A 243 12.87 -1.47 -3.40
N THR A 244 12.18 -0.94 -2.39
CA THR A 244 12.24 0.49 -2.01
C THR A 244 13.66 0.90 -1.59
N GLY A 245 14.34 0.10 -0.77
CA GLY A 245 15.72 0.35 -0.37
C GLY A 245 16.70 0.37 -1.55
N SER A 246 16.58 -0.61 -2.46
CA SER A 246 17.43 -0.71 -3.64
C SER A 246 17.21 0.41 -4.63
N ASN A 247 15.95 0.67 -4.96
CA ASN A 247 15.60 1.54 -6.06
C ASN A 247 15.67 3.01 -5.67
N ASP A 248 15.20 3.35 -4.46
CA ASP A 248 14.98 4.74 -4.09
C ASP A 248 16.13 5.32 -3.26
N LEU A 249 16.67 4.55 -2.32
CA LEU A 249 17.71 5.04 -1.41
C LEU A 249 19.11 4.90 -2.01
N PHE A 250 19.37 3.77 -2.67
CA PHE A 250 20.69 3.44 -3.21
C PHE A 250 20.75 3.47 -4.74
N ARG A 251 19.64 3.78 -5.43
CA ARG A 251 19.56 3.97 -6.90
C ARG A 251 20.22 2.82 -7.68
N ASN A 252 20.05 1.60 -7.18
CA ASN A 252 20.64 0.36 -7.71
C ASN A 252 22.19 0.37 -7.82
N LYS A 253 22.88 1.24 -7.08
CA LYS A 253 24.36 1.31 -7.06
C LYS A 253 24.98 0.35 -6.05
N LEU A 254 24.20 -0.17 -5.11
CA LEU A 254 24.64 -1.19 -4.16
C LEU A 254 24.23 -2.58 -4.65
N ASN A 255 25.07 -3.57 -4.37
CA ASN A 255 24.72 -4.97 -4.62
C ASN A 255 23.47 -5.34 -3.80
N LEU A 256 22.48 -5.95 -4.45
CA LEU A 256 21.20 -6.36 -3.88
C LEU A 256 21.35 -7.20 -2.60
N TRP A 257 22.45 -7.96 -2.49
CA TRP A 257 22.79 -8.74 -1.29
C TRP A 257 22.95 -7.90 -0.03
N TRP A 258 23.57 -6.72 -0.12
CA TRP A 258 23.72 -5.83 1.05
C TRP A 258 22.37 -5.27 1.52
N ILE A 259 21.46 -5.06 0.59
CA ILE A 259 20.12 -4.53 0.87
C ILE A 259 19.26 -5.62 1.51
N ARG A 260 19.32 -6.84 0.99
CA ARG A 260 18.69 -8.01 1.62
C ARG A 260 19.20 -8.20 3.05
N PHE A 261 20.51 -8.09 3.26
CA PHE A 261 21.10 -8.17 4.60
C PHE A 261 20.61 -7.05 5.53
N ALA A 262 20.50 -5.81 5.03
CA ALA A 262 19.95 -4.69 5.80
C ALA A 262 18.48 -4.93 6.21
N VAL A 263 17.66 -5.50 5.31
CA VAL A 263 16.27 -5.88 5.65
C VAL A 263 16.24 -6.96 6.73
N ILE A 264 17.12 -7.97 6.66
CA ILE A 264 17.25 -8.98 7.73
C ILE A 264 17.58 -8.32 9.08
N LEU A 265 18.49 -7.33 9.09
CA LEU A 265 18.80 -6.59 10.31
C LEU A 265 17.61 -5.78 10.84
N ILE A 266 16.74 -5.27 9.97
CA ILE A 266 15.51 -4.55 10.35
C ILE A 266 14.46 -5.50 10.94
N ILE A 267 14.44 -6.78 10.58
CA ILE A 267 13.48 -7.75 11.15
C ILE A 267 13.69 -7.93 12.66
N PHE A 268 14.92 -7.81 13.18
CA PHE A 268 15.18 -7.90 14.62
C PHE A 268 14.41 -6.86 15.43
N PRO A 269 14.53 -5.54 15.17
CA PRO A 269 13.73 -4.55 15.88
C PRO A 269 12.23 -4.69 15.59
N VAL A 270 11.82 -5.16 14.41
CA VAL A 270 10.39 -5.47 14.14
C VAL A 270 9.87 -6.49 15.15
N VAL A 271 10.57 -7.63 15.31
CA VAL A 271 10.18 -8.66 16.28
C VAL A 271 10.15 -8.09 17.70
N VAL A 272 11.17 -7.34 18.12
CA VAL A 272 11.23 -6.75 19.47
C VAL A 272 10.06 -5.80 19.74
N VAL A 273 9.68 -4.99 18.76
CA VAL A 273 8.55 -4.07 18.89
C VAL A 273 7.23 -4.84 18.87
N ALA A 274 7.07 -5.82 17.97
CA ALA A 274 5.87 -6.65 17.88
C ALA A 274 5.53 -7.32 19.22
N LEU A 275 6.54 -7.85 19.92
CA LEU A 275 6.38 -8.48 21.24
C LEU A 275 5.96 -7.51 22.35
N LYS A 276 6.09 -6.20 22.13
CA LYS A 276 5.75 -5.13 23.09
C LYS A 276 4.49 -4.37 22.72
N SER A 277 3.94 -4.57 21.53
CA SER A 277 2.78 -3.83 21.04
C SER A 277 1.50 -4.61 21.36
N PRO A 278 0.73 -4.22 22.39
CA PRO A 278 -0.53 -4.88 22.71
C PRO A 278 -1.61 -4.55 21.67
N ASP A 279 -1.66 -3.30 21.19
CA ASP A 279 -2.69 -2.83 20.25
C ASP A 279 -2.15 -2.84 18.81
N ILE A 280 -2.57 -3.83 18.04
CA ILE A 280 -2.23 -4.00 16.62
C ILE A 280 -2.90 -2.92 15.77
N LEU A 281 -4.15 -2.58 16.10
CA LEU A 281 -4.97 -1.64 15.35
C LEU A 281 -4.36 -0.23 15.44
N GLN A 282 -3.89 0.16 16.61
CA GLN A 282 -3.22 1.44 16.81
C GLN A 282 -1.96 1.55 15.91
N VAL A 283 -1.15 0.49 15.82
CA VAL A 283 0.06 0.48 14.96
C VAL A 283 -0.30 0.72 13.49
N TYR A 284 -1.36 0.07 12.99
CA TYR A 284 -1.87 0.30 11.64
C TYR A 284 -2.35 1.74 11.45
N LEU A 285 -3.15 2.24 12.38
CA LEU A 285 -3.73 3.57 12.29
C LEU A 285 -2.69 4.70 12.31
N ILE A 286 -1.57 4.52 13.02
CA ILE A 286 -0.44 5.46 12.97
C ILE A 286 0.10 5.56 11.53
N SER A 287 0.34 4.42 10.88
CA SER A 287 0.78 4.40 9.47
C SER A 287 -0.26 5.00 8.54
N ASP A 288 -1.53 4.68 8.76
CA ASP A 288 -2.63 5.17 7.94
C ASP A 288 -2.82 6.68 8.05
N LEU A 289 -2.64 7.25 9.24
CA LEU A 289 -2.72 8.69 9.46
C LEU A 289 -1.59 9.45 8.73
N VAL A 290 -0.37 8.90 8.81
CA VAL A 290 0.78 9.40 8.02
C VAL A 290 0.47 9.34 6.53
N SER A 291 -0.14 8.25 6.08
CA SER A 291 -0.50 8.09 4.68
C SER A 291 -1.60 9.04 4.21
N ALA A 292 -2.64 9.19 5.01
CA ALA A 292 -3.77 10.08 4.75
C ALA A 292 -3.35 11.54 4.65
N SER A 293 -2.30 11.94 5.39
CA SER A 293 -1.74 13.30 5.31
C SER A 293 -1.02 13.60 3.99
N SER A 294 -0.33 12.61 3.42
CA SER A 294 0.63 12.82 2.33
C SER A 294 0.08 12.46 0.95
N ILE A 295 -0.76 11.43 0.86
CA ILE A 295 -1.23 10.87 -0.42
C ILE A 295 -2.15 11.79 -1.21
N PRO A 296 -3.14 12.49 -0.62
CA PRO A 296 -3.99 13.41 -1.38
C PRO A 296 -3.18 14.47 -2.14
N VAL A 297 -2.12 14.99 -1.49
CA VAL A 297 -1.20 15.98 -2.05
C VAL A 297 -0.33 15.36 -3.15
N LEU A 298 0.10 14.11 -2.96
CA LEU A 298 0.84 13.35 -3.97
C LEU A 298 0.00 13.07 -5.22
N VAL A 299 -1.28 12.70 -5.06
CA VAL A 299 -2.19 12.37 -6.17
C VAL A 299 -2.39 13.58 -7.10
N ILE A 300 -2.46 14.80 -6.55
CA ILE A 300 -2.48 16.02 -7.37
C ILE A 300 -1.20 16.12 -8.22
N GLY A 301 -0.04 15.86 -7.62
CA GLY A 301 1.24 15.87 -8.33
C GLY A 301 1.41 14.77 -9.38
N LEU A 302 0.61 13.70 -9.31
CA LEU A 302 0.62 12.60 -10.29
C LEU A 302 -0.27 12.89 -11.52
N SER A 303 -1.14 13.91 -11.45
CA SER A 303 -2.03 14.26 -12.56
C SER A 303 -1.29 15.03 -13.64
N ASP A 304 -1.37 14.57 -14.89
CA ASP A 304 -0.80 15.27 -16.06
C ASP A 304 -1.39 16.69 -16.25
N ALA A 305 -2.60 16.93 -15.73
CA ALA A 305 -3.23 18.25 -15.75
C ALA A 305 -2.54 19.25 -14.79
N CYS A 306 -1.88 18.75 -13.75
CA CYS A 306 -1.30 19.54 -12.66
C CYS A 306 0.23 19.67 -12.81
N TYR A 307 0.72 19.91 -14.04
CA TYR A 307 2.16 20.04 -14.35
C TYR A 307 2.89 21.14 -13.59
N TRP A 308 2.16 22.10 -13.00
CA TRP A 308 2.71 23.17 -12.16
C TRP A 308 2.99 22.73 -10.73
N TRP A 309 2.49 21.56 -10.31
CA TRP A 309 2.72 21.00 -8.97
C TRP A 309 4.12 20.37 -8.91
N ARG A 310 4.88 20.62 -7.84
CA ARG A 310 6.21 20.06 -7.67
C ARG A 310 6.28 19.19 -6.40
N GLY A 311 7.40 18.50 -6.26
CA GLY A 311 7.64 17.67 -5.07
C GLY A 311 7.76 18.47 -3.76
N PHE A 312 8.01 19.77 -3.82
CA PHE A 312 8.07 20.64 -2.64
C PHE A 312 6.70 20.72 -1.95
N GLU A 313 5.63 20.90 -2.73
CA GLU A 313 4.25 20.94 -2.26
C GLU A 313 3.85 19.62 -1.60
N VAL A 314 4.34 18.48 -2.09
CA VAL A 314 4.08 17.15 -1.52
C VAL A 314 4.69 17.03 -0.11
N VAL A 315 5.93 17.48 0.08
CA VAL A 315 6.60 17.42 1.38
C VAL A 315 5.95 18.36 2.39
N VAL A 316 5.70 19.62 1.99
CA VAL A 316 5.06 20.61 2.88
C VAL A 316 3.62 20.23 3.17
N GLY A 317 2.89 19.70 2.19
CA GLY A 317 1.54 19.19 2.38
C GLY A 317 1.50 18.02 3.34
N GLY A 318 2.32 16.98 3.15
CA GLY A 318 2.33 15.82 4.05
C GLY A 318 2.65 16.19 5.51
N LEU A 319 3.74 16.93 5.73
CA LEU A 319 4.10 17.42 7.07
C LEU A 319 3.05 18.38 7.65
N GLY A 320 2.46 19.24 6.80
CA GLY A 320 1.40 20.15 7.18
C GLY A 320 0.10 19.44 7.54
N GLY A 321 -0.21 18.30 6.91
CA GLY A 321 -1.34 17.45 7.27
C GLY A 321 -1.20 16.91 8.68
N LEU A 322 -0.03 16.36 9.03
CA LEU A 322 0.27 15.91 10.40
C LEU A 322 0.23 17.07 11.41
N LEU A 323 0.78 18.22 11.05
CA LEU A 323 0.70 19.42 11.88
C LEU A 323 -0.76 19.86 12.10
N THR A 324 -1.61 19.74 11.09
CA THR A 324 -3.04 20.05 11.21
C THR A 324 -3.75 19.12 12.17
N VAL A 325 -3.40 17.82 12.17
CA VAL A 325 -3.93 16.87 13.16
C VAL A 325 -3.51 17.26 14.57
N PHE A 326 -2.25 17.61 14.77
CA PHE A 326 -1.75 18.07 16.06
C PHE A 326 -2.47 19.35 16.55
N ILE A 327 -2.67 20.32 15.65
CA ILE A 327 -3.42 21.55 15.95
C ILE A 327 -4.86 21.22 16.30
N PHE A 328 -5.52 20.37 15.51
CA PHE A 328 -6.88 19.90 15.78
C PHE A 328 -6.98 19.24 17.15
N GLY A 329 -6.11 18.28 17.46
CA GLY A 329 -6.09 17.61 18.77
C GLY A 329 -5.82 18.56 19.92
N THR A 330 -4.90 19.51 19.75
CA THR A 330 -4.60 20.54 20.77
C THR A 330 -5.82 21.41 21.06
N ILE A 331 -6.60 21.77 20.04
CA ILE A 331 -7.84 22.55 20.19
C ILE A 331 -8.95 21.70 20.79
N TYR A 332 -9.10 20.45 20.33
CA TYR A 332 -10.16 19.54 20.76
C TYR A 332 -10.04 19.15 22.23
N PHE A 333 -8.83 18.80 22.68
CA PHE A 333 -8.55 18.40 24.06
C PHE A 333 -8.11 19.56 24.97
N GLY A 334 -7.83 20.74 24.40
CA GLY A 334 -7.36 21.91 25.14
C GLY A 334 -5.92 21.81 25.65
N ASN A 335 -5.18 20.75 25.29
CA ASN A 335 -3.80 20.51 25.71
C ASN A 335 -2.94 19.99 24.54
N ALA A 336 -1.73 20.54 24.40
CA ALA A 336 -0.77 20.12 23.39
C ALA A 336 -0.27 18.68 23.58
N HIS A 337 -0.21 18.18 24.81
CA HIS A 337 0.18 16.79 25.08
C HIS A 337 -0.83 15.79 24.50
N GLU A 338 -2.12 15.99 24.78
CA GLU A 338 -3.21 15.19 24.20
C GLU A 338 -3.28 15.33 22.67
N GLY A 339 -2.99 16.53 22.15
CA GLY A 339 -2.86 16.74 20.71
C GLY A 339 -1.72 15.92 20.07
N ALA A 340 -0.61 15.71 20.78
CA ALA A 340 0.47 14.82 20.34
C ALA A 340 0.07 13.34 20.44
N TYR A 341 -0.63 12.94 21.50
CA TYR A 341 -1.15 11.58 21.65
C TYR A 341 -2.20 11.22 20.58
N LEU A 342 -2.96 12.21 20.09
CA LEU A 342 -3.87 12.01 18.97
C LEU A 342 -3.15 11.62 17.66
N LEU A 343 -1.90 12.09 17.44
CA LEU A 343 -1.11 11.63 16.28
C LEU A 343 -0.77 10.13 16.36
N LEU A 344 -0.74 9.59 17.58
CA LEU A 344 -0.52 8.18 17.84
C LEU A 344 -1.82 7.40 17.98
N LEU A 345 -2.99 8.07 17.89
CA LEU A 345 -4.31 7.50 18.14
C LEU A 345 -4.34 6.64 19.42
N GLU A 346 -3.73 7.14 20.51
CA GLU A 346 -3.58 6.38 21.76
C GLU A 346 -4.90 6.04 22.45
N ASN A 347 -5.92 6.86 22.25
CA ASN A 347 -7.29 6.57 22.71
C ASN A 347 -7.99 5.48 21.86
N GLY A 348 -7.32 4.99 20.81
CA GLY A 348 -7.84 3.97 19.91
C GLY A 348 -8.88 4.51 18.92
N LEU A 349 -9.39 3.59 18.09
CA LEU A 349 -10.42 3.88 17.09
C LEU A 349 -11.84 3.89 17.67
N TYR A 350 -12.03 3.18 18.78
CA TYR A 350 -13.32 2.90 19.40
C TYR A 350 -13.62 3.79 20.61
N ALA A 351 -12.85 4.85 20.82
CA ALA A 351 -13.17 5.88 21.80
C ALA A 351 -14.56 6.48 21.49
N ASP A 352 -15.35 6.75 22.53
CA ASP A 352 -16.67 7.38 22.40
C ASP A 352 -16.56 8.90 22.18
N ASP A 353 -15.76 9.31 21.18
CA ASP A 353 -15.48 10.70 20.88
C ASP A 353 -15.34 10.98 19.36
N TRP A 354 -15.02 12.23 19.01
CA TRP A 354 -14.81 12.66 17.62
C TRP A 354 -13.34 12.83 17.26
N SER A 355 -12.42 12.40 18.13
CA SER A 355 -11.00 12.67 17.99
C SER A 355 -10.40 11.91 16.82
N ALA A 356 -10.65 10.60 16.72
CA ALA A 356 -10.17 9.75 15.64
C ALA A 356 -10.75 10.18 14.28
N PHE A 357 -12.07 10.40 14.22
CA PHE A 357 -12.72 10.92 13.02
C PHE A 357 -12.13 12.28 12.60
N GLY A 358 -11.98 13.19 13.56
CA GLY A 358 -11.40 14.51 13.32
C GLY A 358 -9.96 14.43 12.81
N ALA A 359 -9.14 13.52 13.33
CA ALA A 359 -7.77 13.30 12.86
C ALA A 359 -7.74 12.84 11.39
N PHE A 360 -8.57 11.86 11.02
CA PHE A 360 -8.64 11.37 9.64
C PHE A 360 -9.29 12.34 8.64
N VAL A 361 -10.03 13.35 9.11
CA VAL A 361 -10.46 14.48 8.27
C VAL A 361 -9.38 15.56 8.20
N ALA A 362 -8.76 15.88 9.34
CA ALA A 362 -7.75 16.93 9.47
C ALA A 362 -6.47 16.61 8.68
N ALA A 363 -6.04 15.35 8.64
CA ALA A 363 -4.86 14.91 7.90
C ALA A 363 -4.93 15.24 6.39
N PRO A 364 -5.91 14.73 5.62
CA PRO A 364 -6.00 14.98 4.19
C PRO A 364 -6.34 16.44 3.87
N VAL A 365 -7.27 17.05 4.62
CA VAL A 365 -7.67 18.45 4.40
C VAL A 365 -6.51 19.40 4.71
N GLY A 366 -5.86 19.20 5.86
CA GLY A 366 -4.66 19.93 6.25
C GLY A 366 -3.57 19.79 5.20
N GLY A 367 -3.32 18.57 4.73
CA GLY A 367 -2.28 18.34 3.72
C GLY A 367 -2.54 19.10 2.43
N LEU A 368 -3.79 19.13 1.96
CA LEU A 368 -4.19 19.91 0.79
C LEU A 368 -4.07 21.42 1.01
N LEU A 369 -4.45 21.93 2.18
CA LEU A 369 -4.35 23.35 2.52
C LEU A 369 -2.90 23.82 2.58
N TRP A 370 -2.04 23.08 3.29
CA TRP A 370 -0.61 23.39 3.38
C TRP A 370 0.10 23.22 2.03
N GLY A 371 -0.24 22.19 1.26
CA GLY A 371 0.26 22.01 -0.10
C GLY A 371 -0.14 23.17 -1.03
N GLY A 372 -1.39 23.62 -0.97
CA GLY A 372 -1.89 24.78 -1.70
C GLY A 372 -1.23 26.09 -1.26
N GLY A 373 -1.00 26.26 0.05
CA GLY A 373 -0.25 27.39 0.60
C GLY A 373 1.21 27.41 0.13
N ALA A 374 1.87 26.26 0.13
CA ALA A 374 3.23 26.09 -0.38
C ALA A 374 3.32 26.43 -1.89
N PHE A 375 2.32 25.99 -2.66
CA PHE A 375 2.19 26.34 -4.07
C PHE A 375 2.07 27.86 -4.26
N ALA A 376 1.14 28.51 -3.55
CA ALA A 376 0.93 29.96 -3.63
C ALA A 376 2.19 30.74 -3.24
N LEU A 377 2.89 30.30 -2.19
CA LEU A 377 4.14 30.92 -1.74
C LEU A 377 5.25 30.78 -2.79
N ARG A 378 5.41 29.60 -3.39
CA ARG A 378 6.41 29.38 -4.43
C ARG A 378 6.13 30.22 -5.67
N VAL A 379 4.89 30.20 -6.15
CA VAL A 379 4.45 30.98 -7.33
C VAL A 379 4.62 32.47 -7.06
N GLY A 380 4.21 32.96 -5.89
CA GLY A 380 4.40 34.34 -5.47
C GLY A 380 5.87 34.74 -5.42
N PHE A 381 6.75 33.90 -4.87
CA PHE A 381 8.18 34.15 -4.85
C PHE A 381 8.79 34.21 -6.25
N GLN A 382 8.41 33.27 -7.14
CA GLN A 382 8.86 33.27 -8.54
C GLN A 382 8.40 34.52 -9.28
N TRP A 383 7.17 34.97 -9.04
CA TRP A 383 6.63 36.20 -9.61
C TRP A 383 7.38 37.46 -9.12
N ILE A 384 7.61 37.59 -7.80
CA ILE A 384 8.38 38.71 -7.22
C ILE A 384 9.81 38.72 -7.79
N ARG A 385 10.45 37.56 -7.89
CA ARG A 385 11.81 37.42 -8.43
C ARG A 385 11.87 37.78 -9.92
N ALA A 386 10.90 37.34 -10.72
CA ALA A 386 10.80 37.69 -12.13
C ALA A 386 10.64 39.21 -12.32
N LYS A 387 9.74 39.83 -11.54
CA LYS A 387 9.51 41.28 -11.56
C LYS A 387 10.73 42.09 -11.11
N ARG A 388 11.49 41.61 -10.12
CA ARG A 388 12.73 42.26 -9.66
C ARG A 388 13.92 42.11 -10.62
N LYS A 389 14.01 40.99 -11.35
CA LYS A 389 15.12 40.70 -12.29
C LYS A 389 14.80 41.05 -13.74
N GLY A 390 13.58 41.50 -14.05
CA GLY A 390 13.15 41.80 -15.42
C GLY A 390 13.05 40.57 -16.32
N HIS A 391 12.99 39.36 -15.76
CA HIS A 391 12.87 38.12 -16.53
C HIS A 391 11.40 37.74 -16.75
N ARG A 392 11.12 36.99 -17.81
CA ARG A 392 9.79 36.40 -18.07
C ARG A 392 9.41 35.43 -16.96
N PHE A 393 8.15 35.48 -16.53
CA PHE A 393 7.58 34.53 -15.58
C PHE A 393 7.24 33.22 -16.31
N ASP A 394 7.91 32.15 -15.90
CA ASP A 394 7.95 30.84 -16.57
C ASP A 394 7.31 29.72 -15.71
N ALA A 395 6.72 30.07 -14.57
CA ALA A 395 6.21 29.10 -13.58
C ALA A 395 5.11 28.15 -14.11
N PHE A 396 4.39 28.56 -15.17
CA PHE A 396 3.32 27.80 -15.83
C PHE A 396 3.70 27.34 -17.24
N ASP A 397 4.96 27.50 -17.67
CA ASP A 397 5.38 26.97 -18.95
C ASP A 397 5.44 25.44 -18.86
N ARG A 398 4.83 24.75 -19.84
CA ARG A 398 4.88 23.29 -19.89
C ARG A 398 6.33 22.83 -20.12
N PRO A 399 6.80 21.81 -19.41
CA PRO A 399 8.12 21.23 -19.67
C PRO A 399 8.22 20.70 -21.10
N PRO A 400 9.41 20.73 -21.71
CA PRO A 400 9.63 20.12 -23.02
C PRO A 400 9.38 18.60 -22.94
N PRO A 401 8.85 17.98 -24.01
CA PRO A 401 8.58 16.54 -24.04
C PRO A 401 9.88 15.74 -23.88
N THR A 402 9.84 14.72 -23.00
CA THR A 402 10.91 13.75 -22.81
C THR A 402 11.17 12.97 -24.09
N GLN A 403 12.39 13.04 -24.63
CA GLN A 403 12.83 12.13 -25.68
C GLN A 403 13.05 10.73 -25.06
N PRO A 404 12.58 9.64 -25.70
CA PRO A 404 12.89 8.30 -25.22
C PRO A 404 14.42 8.08 -25.25
N PRO A 405 14.98 7.33 -24.27
CA PRO A 405 16.41 7.06 -24.25
C PRO A 405 16.84 6.42 -25.57
N SER A 406 17.84 7.01 -26.23
CA SER A 406 18.45 6.42 -27.42
C SER A 406 19.19 5.16 -27.00
N TYR A 407 18.60 4.00 -27.29
CA TYR A 407 19.29 2.72 -27.18
C TYR A 407 20.37 2.70 -28.26
N ARG A 408 21.60 3.14 -27.94
CA ARG A 408 22.78 2.85 -28.77
C ARG A 408 23.06 1.35 -28.63
N GLY A 409 22.38 0.56 -29.45
CA GLY A 409 22.77 -0.82 -29.69
C GLY A 409 24.17 -0.84 -30.28
N GLY A 410 25.13 -1.39 -29.55
CA GLY A 410 26.42 -1.76 -30.10
C GLY A 410 26.22 -2.91 -31.07
N ALA A 411 26.11 -2.61 -32.35
CA ALA A 411 26.29 -3.60 -33.40
C ALA A 411 27.79 -3.89 -33.50
N GLN A 412 28.24 -4.94 -32.80
CA GLN A 412 29.45 -5.65 -33.21
C GLN A 412 29.12 -6.35 -34.53
N SER A 413 29.75 -5.88 -35.60
CA SER A 413 29.83 -6.55 -36.89
C SER A 413 30.49 -7.91 -36.70
N VAL A 414 29.69 -8.98 -36.82
CA VAL A 414 30.20 -10.33 -37.06
C VAL A 414 30.17 -10.51 -38.57
N ASP A 415 31.35 -10.42 -39.18
CA ASP A 415 31.62 -10.90 -40.53
C ASP A 415 31.24 -12.40 -40.61
N GLY A 416 30.56 -12.76 -41.69
CA GLY A 416 30.14 -14.13 -41.94
C GLY A 416 29.62 -14.26 -43.36
N ASP A 417 30.54 -14.62 -44.24
CA ASP A 417 30.37 -14.92 -45.67
C ASP A 417 29.10 -15.71 -46.01
N ARG A 418 28.43 -15.34 -47.11
CA ARG A 418 27.82 -16.27 -48.09
C ARG A 418 27.32 -15.53 -49.34
N GLU A 419 28.18 -15.60 -50.35
CA GLU A 419 27.95 -15.92 -51.77
C GLU A 419 26.71 -15.37 -52.49
N GLU A 420 27.02 -14.56 -53.51
CA GLU A 420 26.18 -14.12 -54.63
C GLU A 420 25.65 -15.29 -55.46
N HIS A 421 24.40 -15.17 -55.90
CA HIS A 421 23.95 -15.78 -57.15
C HIS A 421 22.96 -14.83 -57.86
N GLU A 422 23.44 -14.16 -58.92
CA GLU A 422 22.63 -13.49 -59.95
C GLU A 422 21.92 -14.55 -60.82
N SER A 423 20.65 -14.37 -61.22
CA SER A 423 20.17 -13.77 -62.49
C SER A 423 18.69 -14.17 -62.71
N PRO A 424 17.92 -13.67 -63.71
CA PRO A 424 17.76 -12.31 -64.25
C PRO A 424 16.27 -11.86 -64.38
N GLU A 425 16.07 -10.60 -64.79
CA GLU A 425 14.81 -9.87 -65.03
C GLU A 425 13.89 -10.46 -66.13
N GLU A 426 12.56 -10.19 -66.02
CA GLU A 426 11.61 -9.97 -67.14
C GLU A 426 10.39 -9.12 -66.66
N PRO A 427 9.61 -8.46 -67.55
CA PRO A 427 9.17 -7.06 -67.38
C PRO A 427 7.65 -6.84 -67.12
N GLU A 428 7.30 -5.56 -66.87
CA GLU A 428 6.01 -4.97 -66.48
C GLU A 428 4.75 -5.33 -67.31
N GLU A 429 3.57 -5.32 -66.66
CA GLU A 429 2.34 -4.75 -67.24
C GLU A 429 1.48 -4.03 -66.16
N PRO A 430 0.72 -2.96 -66.49
CA PRO A 430 0.13 -2.04 -65.53
C PRO A 430 -1.39 -2.23 -65.36
N GLN A 431 -1.90 -2.35 -64.12
CA GLN A 431 -3.35 -2.28 -63.88
C GLN A 431 -3.76 -1.52 -62.60
N GLU A 432 -4.42 -0.41 -62.88
CA GLU A 432 -5.60 0.15 -62.20
C GLU A 432 -5.50 0.76 -60.80
N ARG A 433 -5.69 2.08 -60.82
CA ARG A 433 -5.80 3.01 -59.70
C ARG A 433 -7.17 2.84 -59.05
N VAL A 434 -7.26 2.09 -57.95
CA VAL A 434 -8.42 2.10 -57.05
C VAL A 434 -8.04 2.85 -55.77
N ALA A 435 -8.73 3.97 -55.52
CA ALA A 435 -8.54 4.82 -54.35
C ALA A 435 -8.87 4.06 -53.04
N PRO A 436 -8.04 4.15 -51.99
CA PRO A 436 -8.43 3.61 -50.70
C PRO A 436 -9.39 4.56 -49.99
N ILE A 437 -10.56 4.01 -49.69
CA ILE A 437 -11.62 4.55 -48.84
C ILE A 437 -11.03 4.98 -47.49
N SER A 438 -11.32 6.23 -47.10
CA SER A 438 -11.04 6.79 -45.78
C SER A 438 -11.79 5.99 -44.70
N ILE A 439 -11.07 5.17 -43.95
CA ILE A 439 -11.51 4.69 -42.63
C ILE A 439 -10.47 5.15 -41.62
N SER A 440 -10.86 6.10 -40.76
CA SER A 440 -10.06 6.48 -39.60
C SER A 440 -10.14 5.38 -38.54
N PRO A 441 -9.02 5.06 -37.88
CA PRO A 441 -9.06 4.68 -36.47
C PRO A 441 -8.30 5.71 -35.64
N ARG A 442 -9.04 6.32 -34.71
CA ARG A 442 -8.50 7.07 -33.57
C ARG A 442 -7.65 6.16 -32.68
N ARG A 443 -6.59 6.77 -32.14
CA ARG A 443 -5.92 6.54 -30.84
C ARG A 443 -5.32 5.15 -30.56
N GLY A 444 -4.05 5.17 -30.17
CA GLY A 444 -3.47 4.21 -29.24
C GLY A 444 -2.12 3.67 -29.69
N LYS A 445 -1.02 4.36 -29.38
CA LYS A 445 0.32 3.78 -29.27
C LYS A 445 0.97 4.46 -28.06
N PHE A 446 1.11 3.79 -26.91
CA PHE A 446 2.12 2.77 -26.60
C PHE A 446 3.51 3.21 -27.05
N PHE A 447 4.26 3.80 -26.11
CA PHE A 447 5.52 3.28 -25.57
C PHE A 447 5.79 3.92 -24.21
#